data_AF-A0AA96JCB6-F1
#
_entry.id   AF-A0AA96JCB6-F1
#
_cell.length_a   1.000
_cell.length_b   1.000
_cell.length_c   1.000
_cell.angle_alpha   90.00
_cell.angle_beta   90.00
_cell.angle_gamma   90.00
#
_symmetry.space_group_name_H-M   'P 1'
#
loop_
_entity.id
_entity.type
_entity.pdbx_description
1 polymer ?
#
loop_
_entity_poly.entity_id
_entity_poly.type
_entity_poly.pdbx_seq_one_letter_code
_entity_poly.pdbx_strand_id
1 'polypeptide(L)'
;MHHPFHRRAAAATTAGLVGLALLTGCSTASPSSSTGTSSGPAPTTASGATTASAVLPVASDPIVDTSTTPGLAVTQVLLEDNTDASGAAISDCLQVTISNTSSQEATGLEMFYTMTDTTTGASESYYQALDGLSIPAGGSATVWFDGGSGTGHYAENAYSIYRSSTNEIDFTVEVAASGLQIATGTGIKSPGGAEQAD
;
A
#
# COMPACT_ATOMS: atom_id res chain seq x y z
N MET A 1 -43.54 -19.09 -2.07
CA MET A 1 -43.76 -17.84 -2.81
C MET A 1 -42.67 -17.73 -3.87
N HIS A 2 -43.07 -17.24 -5.04
CA HIS A 2 -42.41 -17.37 -6.33
C HIS A 2 -40.94 -16.88 -6.39
N HIS A 3 -40.04 -17.75 -6.87
CA HIS A 3 -38.86 -17.33 -7.61
C HIS A 3 -39.19 -17.33 -9.10
N PRO A 4 -39.05 -16.21 -9.83
CA PRO A 4 -39.09 -16.23 -11.28
C PRO A 4 -37.69 -16.13 -11.89
N PHE A 5 -37.38 -17.18 -12.65
CA PHE A 5 -36.92 -17.21 -14.04
C PHE A 5 -35.69 -16.41 -14.53
N HIS A 6 -34.86 -17.19 -15.24
CA HIS A 6 -33.78 -16.81 -16.14
C HIS A 6 -34.18 -15.78 -17.22
N ARG A 7 -33.20 -14.99 -17.69
CA ARG A 7 -33.08 -14.62 -19.10
C ARG A 7 -31.62 -14.57 -19.56
N ARG A 8 -31.36 -15.29 -20.65
CA ARG A 8 -30.19 -15.20 -21.54
C ARG A 8 -30.40 -14.10 -22.59
N ALA A 9 -29.31 -13.79 -23.30
CA ALA A 9 -29.17 -13.03 -24.57
C ALA A 9 -29.00 -11.51 -24.41
N ALA A 10 -28.20 -10.79 -25.20
CA ALA A 10 -27.75 -11.06 -26.58
C ALA A 10 -26.41 -10.37 -26.91
N ALA A 11 -25.80 -10.85 -28.00
CA ALA A 11 -24.62 -10.33 -28.67
C ALA A 11 -24.85 -9.00 -29.41
N ALA A 12 -23.79 -8.23 -29.64
CA ALA A 12 -23.64 -7.40 -30.85
C ALA A 12 -22.15 -7.10 -31.13
N THR A 13 -21.74 -7.53 -32.31
CA THR A 13 -20.48 -7.28 -33.04
C THR A 13 -20.34 -5.84 -33.53
N THR A 14 -19.11 -5.31 -33.57
CA THR A 14 -18.66 -4.39 -34.64
C THR A 14 -17.14 -4.48 -34.84
N ALA A 15 -16.76 -4.74 -36.09
CA ALA A 15 -15.41 -4.73 -36.62
C ALA A 15 -15.03 -3.33 -37.13
N GLY A 16 -13.73 -3.00 -37.18
CA GLY A 16 -13.24 -1.73 -37.74
C GLY A 16 -11.72 -1.64 -37.93
N LEU A 17 -11.27 -2.13 -39.09
CA LEU A 17 -10.00 -1.98 -39.83
C LEU A 17 -8.95 -0.91 -39.45
N VAL A 18 -7.70 -1.40 -39.34
CA VAL A 18 -6.46 -1.04 -40.11
C VAL A 18 -6.16 0.43 -40.43
N GLY A 19 -5.02 0.92 -39.91
CA GLY A 19 -4.31 2.10 -40.40
C GLY A 19 -2.80 1.98 -40.20
N LEU A 20 -2.09 1.49 -41.22
CA LEU A 20 -0.63 1.42 -41.32
C LEU A 20 -0.12 2.70 -42.00
N ALA A 21 0.76 3.48 -41.36
CA ALA A 21 1.43 4.61 -41.99
C ALA A 21 2.95 4.48 -41.84
N LEU A 22 3.59 4.10 -42.95
CA LEU A 22 5.04 4.17 -43.18
C LEU A 22 5.39 5.61 -43.59
N LEU A 23 6.35 6.23 -42.90
CA LEU A 23 7.06 7.40 -43.44
C LEU A 23 8.56 7.10 -43.50
N THR A 24 8.98 6.71 -44.70
CA THR A 24 10.36 6.63 -45.17
C THR A 24 10.75 8.02 -45.69
N GLY A 25 11.72 8.66 -45.03
CA GLY A 25 12.31 9.94 -45.47
C GLY A 25 13.82 9.82 -45.52
N CYS A 26 14.37 9.67 -46.72
CA CYS A 26 15.80 9.64 -46.99
C CYS A 26 16.38 11.06 -46.98
N SER A 27 17.56 11.26 -46.39
CA SER A 27 18.51 12.30 -46.81
C SER A 27 19.91 11.96 -46.32
N THR A 28 20.77 11.58 -47.26
CA THR A 28 22.20 11.37 -47.11
C THR A 28 22.93 12.70 -47.27
N ALA A 29 23.77 13.08 -46.31
CA ALA A 29 24.85 14.05 -46.51
C ALA A 29 26.09 13.59 -45.71
N SER A 30 27.20 13.44 -46.43
CA SER A 30 28.52 12.97 -46.00
C SER A 30 29.28 14.01 -45.14
N PRO A 31 30.42 13.65 -44.51
CA PRO A 31 30.92 14.30 -43.30
C PRO A 31 31.78 15.53 -43.58
N SER A 32 31.88 16.41 -42.60
CA SER A 32 32.92 17.44 -42.54
C SER A 32 33.42 17.54 -41.11
N SER A 33 34.71 17.25 -40.95
CA SER A 33 35.50 17.49 -39.75
C SER A 33 35.69 18.98 -39.52
N SER A 34 35.30 19.48 -38.34
CA SER A 34 35.85 20.72 -37.80
C SER A 34 36.02 20.60 -36.28
N THR A 35 37.26 20.80 -35.85
CA THR A 35 37.69 20.94 -34.46
C THR A 35 37.10 22.22 -33.88
N GLY A 36 36.39 22.12 -32.75
CA GLY A 36 35.81 23.27 -32.06
C GLY A 36 35.55 22.97 -30.58
N THR A 37 36.33 23.61 -29.72
CA THR A 37 36.32 23.52 -28.26
C THR A 37 35.09 24.20 -27.63
N SER A 38 34.59 23.58 -26.54
CA SER A 38 33.74 24.13 -25.45
C SER A 38 32.34 24.66 -25.76
N SER A 39 31.30 24.01 -25.22
CA SER A 39 30.45 24.50 -24.11
C SER A 39 29.16 23.68 -23.97
N GLY A 40 29.00 23.02 -22.81
CA GLY A 40 27.71 22.60 -22.22
C GLY A 40 27.04 21.33 -22.77
N PRO A 41 26.90 20.25 -21.99
CA PRO A 41 25.85 19.27 -22.27
C PRO A 41 24.48 19.86 -21.90
N ALA A 42 23.54 19.80 -22.84
CA ALA A 42 22.13 20.06 -22.62
C ALA A 42 21.58 19.16 -21.50
N PRO A 43 20.61 19.63 -20.68
CA PRO A 43 20.04 18.79 -19.63
C PRO A 43 19.29 17.66 -20.31
N THR A 44 19.83 16.45 -20.20
CA THR A 44 19.07 15.24 -20.39
C THR A 44 18.03 15.26 -19.27
N THR A 45 16.76 15.47 -19.61
CA THR A 45 15.67 15.14 -18.69
C THR A 45 15.69 13.63 -18.53
N ALA A 46 16.57 13.13 -17.67
CA ALA A 46 16.38 11.85 -17.04
C ALA A 46 15.04 11.98 -16.33
N SER A 47 14.01 11.40 -16.94
CA SER A 47 12.80 11.06 -16.23
C SER A 47 13.25 10.09 -15.16
N GLY A 48 13.55 10.65 -13.98
CA GLY A 48 13.84 9.87 -12.80
C GLY A 48 12.57 9.10 -12.53
N ALA A 49 12.55 7.83 -12.93
CA ALA A 49 11.70 6.87 -12.27
C ALA A 49 12.11 6.95 -10.81
N THR A 50 11.30 7.63 -9.99
CA THR A 50 11.36 7.52 -8.55
C THR A 50 11.16 6.04 -8.28
N THR A 51 12.26 5.33 -8.07
CA THR A 51 12.20 3.97 -7.53
C THR A 51 11.56 4.16 -6.18
N ALA A 52 10.30 3.77 -6.02
CA ALA A 52 9.66 3.72 -4.71
C ALA A 52 10.62 2.94 -3.83
N SER A 53 11.15 3.60 -2.78
CA SER A 53 12.03 2.94 -1.83
C SER A 53 11.30 1.71 -1.32
N ALA A 54 11.84 0.53 -1.60
CA ALA A 54 11.22 -0.72 -1.18
C ALA A 54 11.14 -0.73 0.35
N VAL A 55 9.95 -0.97 0.88
CA VAL A 55 9.76 -1.24 2.31
C VAL A 55 10.37 -2.61 2.58
N LEU A 56 11.31 -2.70 3.51
CA LEU A 56 12.02 -3.94 3.81
C LEU A 56 11.52 -4.54 5.13
N PRO A 57 11.51 -5.88 5.25
CA PRO A 57 11.21 -6.54 6.51
C PRO A 57 12.22 -6.19 7.60
N VAL A 58 11.77 -6.22 8.84
CA VAL A 58 12.60 -6.09 10.03
C VAL A 58 12.57 -7.39 10.84
N ALA A 59 13.66 -7.67 11.56
CA ALA A 59 13.79 -8.91 12.32
C ALA A 59 13.14 -8.87 13.71
N SER A 60 12.90 -7.67 14.25
CA SER A 60 12.34 -7.46 15.58
C SER A 60 11.64 -6.11 15.66
N ASP A 61 10.73 -5.97 16.61
CA ASP A 61 10.07 -4.71 16.93
C ASP A 61 11.07 -3.68 17.47
N PRO A 62 11.25 -2.52 16.81
CA PRO A 62 12.09 -1.45 17.32
C PRO A 62 11.35 -0.48 18.27
N ILE A 63 10.03 -0.63 18.49
CA ILE A 63 9.26 0.21 19.41
C ILE A 63 9.76 -0.02 20.84
N VAL A 64 10.10 1.07 21.54
CA VAL A 64 10.66 1.04 22.91
C VAL A 64 9.80 1.80 23.93
N ASP A 65 8.56 2.17 23.59
CA ASP A 65 7.67 2.83 24.54
C ASP A 65 7.29 1.87 25.68
N THR A 66 7.54 2.31 26.92
CA THR A 66 7.24 1.55 28.15
C THR A 66 6.16 2.23 28.99
N SER A 67 5.47 3.22 28.42
CA SER A 67 4.34 3.88 29.06
C SER A 67 3.24 2.88 29.38
N THR A 68 2.62 3.06 30.54
CA THR A 68 1.43 2.31 30.98
C THR A 68 0.20 3.21 31.02
N THR A 69 0.26 4.40 30.41
CA THR A 69 -0.86 5.34 30.38
C THR A 69 -1.88 4.86 29.36
N PRO A 70 -3.09 4.45 29.75
CA PRO A 70 -4.07 3.93 28.80
C PRO A 70 -4.58 5.05 27.88
N GLY A 71 -5.10 4.67 26.72
CA GLY A 71 -5.73 5.63 25.82
C GLY A 71 -5.80 5.20 24.38
N LEU A 72 -4.76 4.52 23.89
CA LEU A 72 -4.71 4.02 22.54
C LEU A 72 -5.45 2.67 22.43
N ALA A 73 -6.13 2.43 21.32
CA ALA A 73 -6.68 1.11 20.98
C ALA A 73 -6.69 0.90 19.47
N VAL A 74 -6.28 -0.29 19.02
CA VAL A 74 -6.50 -0.76 17.65
C VAL A 74 -7.91 -1.35 17.59
N THR A 75 -8.83 -0.63 16.96
CA THR A 75 -10.25 -1.02 16.93
C THR A 75 -10.58 -1.88 15.71
N GLN A 76 -9.72 -1.87 14.69
CA GLN A 76 -9.92 -2.64 13.46
C GLN A 76 -8.59 -2.89 12.77
N VAL A 77 -8.43 -4.11 12.23
CA VAL A 77 -7.38 -4.50 11.30
C VAL A 77 -8.06 -5.24 10.15
N LEU A 78 -8.06 -4.66 8.95
CA LEU A 78 -8.60 -5.25 7.72
C LEU A 78 -7.49 -5.52 6.73
N LEU A 79 -7.60 -6.65 6.04
CA LEU A 79 -6.67 -7.11 5.00
C LEU A 79 -7.37 -7.36 3.67
N GLU A 80 -8.70 -7.49 3.69
CA GLU A 80 -9.54 -7.74 2.53
C GLU A 80 -10.80 -6.87 2.67
N ASP A 81 -11.49 -6.61 1.56
CA ASP A 81 -12.71 -5.78 1.51
C ASP A 81 -12.47 -4.35 2.03
N ASN A 82 -11.30 -3.79 1.72
CA ASN A 82 -10.89 -2.48 2.20
C ASN A 82 -11.71 -1.33 1.59
N THR A 83 -11.84 -0.24 2.33
CA THR A 83 -12.47 0.99 1.85
C THR A 83 -11.59 2.21 2.05
N ASP A 84 -11.71 3.21 1.17
CA ASP A 84 -11.13 4.54 1.38
C ASP A 84 -11.88 5.33 2.47
N ALA A 85 -11.41 6.55 2.75
CA ALA A 85 -12.01 7.45 3.74
C ALA A 85 -13.45 7.89 3.40
N SER A 86 -13.90 7.75 2.15
CA SER A 86 -15.28 8.00 1.72
C SER A 86 -16.19 6.78 1.86
N GLY A 87 -15.60 5.62 2.15
CA GLY A 87 -16.29 4.32 2.21
C GLY A 87 -16.38 3.63 0.84
N ALA A 88 -15.68 4.11 -0.18
CA ALA A 88 -15.62 3.43 -1.46
C ALA A 88 -14.64 2.24 -1.38
N ALA A 89 -14.99 1.12 -2.01
CA ALA A 89 -14.12 -0.04 -2.08
C ALA A 89 -12.81 0.30 -2.78
N ILE A 90 -11.69 -0.20 -2.24
CA ILE A 90 -10.35 -0.08 -2.80
C ILE A 90 -9.70 -1.46 -2.91
N SER A 91 -8.56 -1.54 -3.56
CA SER A 91 -7.76 -2.77 -3.60
C SER A 91 -7.33 -3.19 -2.19
N ASP A 92 -7.23 -4.49 -1.99
CA ASP A 92 -6.88 -5.08 -0.70
C ASP A 92 -5.51 -4.60 -0.22
N CYS A 93 -5.43 -4.17 1.03
CA CYS A 93 -4.23 -3.65 1.71
C CYS A 93 -4.35 -3.84 3.22
N LEU A 94 -3.25 -3.65 3.95
CA LEU A 94 -3.35 -3.52 5.41
C LEU A 94 -4.00 -2.17 5.75
N GLN A 95 -5.18 -2.22 6.35
CA GLN A 95 -5.93 -1.07 6.84
C GLN A 95 -6.16 -1.20 8.34
N VAL A 96 -5.76 -0.18 9.11
CA VAL A 96 -5.82 -0.20 10.57
C VAL A 96 -6.56 1.03 11.08
N THR A 97 -7.58 0.84 11.91
CA THR A 97 -8.25 1.95 12.62
C THR A 97 -7.78 2.00 14.06
N ILE A 98 -7.30 3.17 14.45
CA ILE A 98 -6.71 3.46 15.75
C ILE A 98 -7.59 4.51 16.43
N SER A 99 -7.95 4.28 17.68
CA SER A 99 -8.66 5.24 18.52
C SER A 99 -7.79 5.74 19.66
N ASN A 100 -7.99 7.01 20.02
CA ASN A 100 -7.38 7.66 21.16
C ASN A 100 -8.46 8.13 22.13
N THR A 101 -8.68 7.35 23.18
CA THR A 101 -9.63 7.63 24.26
C THR A 101 -9.02 8.44 25.41
N SER A 102 -7.72 8.78 25.32
CA SER A 102 -7.07 9.61 26.35
C SER A 102 -7.49 11.07 26.26
N SER A 103 -7.09 11.85 27.27
CA SER A 103 -7.26 13.31 27.30
C SER A 103 -6.15 14.07 26.57
N GLN A 104 -5.14 13.39 26.02
CA GLN A 104 -4.05 14.01 25.26
C GLN A 104 -4.15 13.66 23.78
N GLU A 105 -3.58 14.48 22.92
CA GLU A 105 -3.41 14.13 21.51
C GLU A 105 -2.35 13.02 21.39
N ALA A 106 -2.65 11.97 20.62
CA ALA A 106 -1.69 10.93 20.30
C ALA A 106 -0.80 11.44 19.16
N THR A 107 0.50 11.52 19.41
CA THR A 107 1.53 12.00 18.48
C THR A 107 2.73 11.06 18.51
N GLY A 108 3.62 11.18 17.52
CA GLY A 108 4.75 10.25 17.37
C GLY A 108 4.25 8.82 17.25
N LEU A 109 3.23 8.62 16.39
CA LEU A 109 2.66 7.31 16.19
C LEU A 109 3.63 6.43 15.40
N GLU A 110 3.79 5.20 15.85
CA GLU A 110 4.64 4.19 15.24
C GLU A 110 3.86 2.88 15.20
N MET A 111 4.08 2.08 14.17
CA MET A 111 3.41 0.79 14.01
C MET A 111 4.42 -0.30 13.68
N PHE A 112 4.32 -1.40 14.42
CA PHE A 112 4.98 -2.66 14.11
C PHE A 112 3.92 -3.69 13.77
N TYR A 113 4.11 -4.47 12.72
CA TYR A 113 3.19 -5.55 12.39
C TYR A 113 3.92 -6.79 11.92
N THR A 114 3.35 -7.94 12.26
CA THR A 114 3.86 -9.26 11.89
C THR A 114 2.77 -10.01 11.14
N MET A 115 3.14 -10.53 9.98
CA MET A 115 2.37 -11.47 9.18
C MET A 115 2.86 -12.88 9.48
N THR A 116 1.95 -13.84 9.58
CA THR A 116 2.28 -15.26 9.72
C THR A 116 1.41 -16.10 8.80
N ASP A 117 2.04 -16.83 7.89
CA ASP A 117 1.36 -17.86 7.10
C ASP A 117 1.04 -19.05 8.01
N THR A 118 -0.25 -19.30 8.24
CA THR A 118 -0.69 -20.27 9.26
C THR A 118 -0.46 -21.72 8.82
N THR A 119 -0.25 -21.97 7.52
CA THR A 119 0.04 -23.30 6.97
C THR A 119 1.53 -23.65 7.08
N THR A 120 2.41 -22.71 6.74
CA THR A 120 3.87 -22.94 6.66
C THR A 120 4.62 -22.51 7.92
N GLY A 121 4.02 -21.62 8.72
CA GLY A 121 4.66 -20.97 9.87
C GLY A 121 5.70 -19.91 9.47
N ALA A 122 5.77 -19.52 8.19
CA ALA A 122 6.62 -18.43 7.76
C ALA A 122 6.09 -17.09 8.29
N SER A 123 6.97 -16.28 8.88
CA SER A 123 6.62 -14.96 9.40
C SER A 123 7.48 -13.87 8.80
N GLU A 124 6.89 -12.69 8.67
CA GLU A 124 7.52 -11.50 8.14
C GLU A 124 7.00 -10.28 8.91
N SER A 125 7.89 -9.39 9.34
CA SER A 125 7.53 -8.24 10.16
C SER A 125 8.02 -6.94 9.55
N TYR A 126 7.31 -5.86 9.88
CA TYR A 126 7.55 -4.53 9.33
C TYR A 126 7.38 -3.48 10.42
N TYR A 127 8.12 -2.40 10.26
CA TYR A 127 8.04 -1.21 11.10
C TYR A 127 7.76 0.01 10.23
N GLN A 128 6.84 0.87 10.68
CA GLN A 128 6.49 2.11 10.02
C GLN A 128 6.27 3.22 11.05
N ALA A 129 7.10 4.26 10.99
CA ALA A 129 6.77 5.53 11.62
C ALA A 129 5.57 6.16 10.89
N LEU A 130 4.52 6.51 11.61
CA LEU A 130 3.30 7.09 11.05
C LEU A 130 3.41 8.62 10.98
N ASP A 131 4.50 9.11 10.39
CA ASP A 131 4.83 10.54 10.33
C ASP A 131 3.69 11.37 9.72
N GLY A 132 3.44 12.53 10.33
CA GLY A 132 2.36 13.44 9.91
C GLY A 132 0.96 13.02 10.35
N LEU A 133 0.80 11.88 11.03
CA LEU A 133 -0.45 11.50 11.69
C LEU A 133 -0.48 12.01 13.13
N SER A 134 -1.61 12.57 13.53
CA SER A 134 -1.96 12.74 14.94
C SER A 134 -3.42 12.38 15.15
N ILE A 135 -3.74 11.88 16.36
CA ILE A 135 -5.10 11.50 16.72
C ILE A 135 -5.53 12.38 17.89
N PRO A 136 -6.49 13.32 17.70
CA PRO A 136 -7.00 14.16 18.78
C PRO A 136 -7.50 13.35 19.97
N ALA A 137 -7.52 13.97 21.15
CA ALA A 137 -8.16 13.39 22.32
C ALA A 137 -9.62 13.03 22.03
N GLY A 138 -10.01 11.79 22.32
CA GLY A 138 -11.34 11.24 21.98
C GLY A 138 -11.55 10.93 20.49
N GLY A 139 -10.52 11.05 19.66
CA GLY A 139 -10.60 10.86 18.20
C GLY A 139 -10.20 9.46 17.73
N SER A 140 -10.28 9.28 16.42
CA SER A 140 -9.78 8.09 15.72
C SER A 140 -9.19 8.45 14.37
N ALA A 141 -8.28 7.62 13.89
CA ALA A 141 -7.75 7.70 12.54
C ALA A 141 -7.66 6.29 11.92
N THR A 142 -7.81 6.23 10.61
CA THR A 142 -7.56 5.03 9.82
C THR A 142 -6.31 5.26 8.98
N VAL A 143 -5.48 4.23 8.88
CA VAL A 143 -4.28 4.22 8.03
C VAL A 143 -4.36 3.09 7.02
N TRP A 144 -3.75 3.30 5.86
CA TRP A 144 -3.70 2.39 4.72
C TRP A 144 -2.24 2.17 4.32
N PHE A 145 -1.86 0.91 4.14
CA PHE A 145 -0.57 0.51 3.60
C PHE A 145 -0.77 0.13 2.14
N ASP A 146 -0.96 1.13 1.29
CA ASP A 146 -1.36 0.98 -0.12
C ASP A 146 -0.41 1.71 -1.09
N GLY A 147 0.63 2.38 -0.58
CA GLY A 147 1.50 3.22 -1.39
C GLY A 147 0.83 4.51 -1.90
N GLY A 148 -0.36 4.83 -1.41
CA GLY A 148 -1.07 6.07 -1.69
C GLY A 148 -0.35 7.30 -1.14
N SER A 149 -0.87 8.48 -1.50
CA SER A 149 -0.31 9.75 -1.07
C SER A 149 -1.25 10.48 -0.11
N GLY A 150 -0.68 11.13 0.90
CA GLY A 150 -1.42 11.95 1.85
C GLY A 150 -1.41 11.37 3.26
N THR A 151 -1.97 12.12 4.21
CA THR A 151 -2.05 11.68 5.61
C THR A 151 -2.82 10.38 5.72
N GLY A 152 -2.24 9.41 6.42
CA GLY A 152 -2.83 8.09 6.63
C GLY A 152 -2.43 7.05 5.57
N HIS A 153 -1.78 7.43 4.48
CA HIS A 153 -1.27 6.47 3.49
C HIS A 153 0.23 6.23 3.67
N TYR A 154 0.61 4.95 3.68
CA TYR A 154 1.97 4.49 3.88
C TYR A 154 2.35 3.46 2.82
N ALA A 155 3.65 3.32 2.57
CA ALA A 155 4.14 2.33 1.64
C ALA A 155 3.99 0.91 2.21
N GLU A 156 3.66 -0.05 1.36
CA GLU A 156 3.76 -1.47 1.66
C GLU A 156 4.90 -2.12 0.89
N ASN A 157 5.28 -3.34 1.30
CA ASN A 157 6.12 -4.18 0.47
C ASN A 157 5.26 -5.06 -0.45
N ALA A 158 5.32 -4.78 -1.75
CA ALA A 158 4.63 -5.54 -2.79
C ALA A 158 5.10 -7.01 -2.91
N TYR A 159 6.23 -7.37 -2.29
CA TYR A 159 6.79 -8.72 -2.27
C TYR A 159 6.59 -9.47 -0.94
N SER A 160 5.77 -8.92 -0.03
CA SER A 160 5.49 -9.53 1.27
C SER A 160 4.78 -10.89 1.16
N ILE A 161 4.79 -11.66 2.24
CA ILE A 161 4.05 -12.93 2.35
C ILE A 161 2.53 -12.72 2.23
N TYR A 162 2.04 -11.53 2.60
CA TYR A 162 0.65 -11.14 2.38
C TYR A 162 0.28 -11.09 0.88
N ARG A 163 1.18 -10.63 0.02
CA ARG A 163 0.97 -10.58 -1.43
C ARG A 163 1.27 -11.89 -2.14
N SER A 164 2.17 -12.71 -1.60
CA SER A 164 2.70 -13.89 -2.29
C SER A 164 2.11 -15.22 -1.84
N SER A 165 1.57 -15.32 -0.61
CA SER A 165 0.95 -16.55 -0.13
C SER A 165 -0.50 -16.69 -0.57
N THR A 166 -0.90 -17.92 -0.87
CA THR A 166 -2.29 -18.33 -1.10
C THR A 166 -2.95 -18.91 0.15
N ASN A 167 -2.20 -19.06 1.25
CA ASN A 167 -2.71 -19.56 2.52
C ASN A 167 -3.39 -18.43 3.32
N GLU A 168 -4.00 -18.80 4.43
CA GLU A 168 -4.41 -17.84 5.44
C GLU A 168 -3.17 -17.15 6.04
N ILE A 169 -3.28 -15.84 6.24
CA ILE A 169 -2.24 -15.02 6.88
C ILE A 169 -2.83 -14.34 8.11
N ASP A 170 -2.25 -14.62 9.27
CA ASP A 170 -2.54 -13.89 10.52
C ASP A 170 -1.69 -12.61 10.58
N PHE A 171 -2.34 -11.49 10.89
CA PHE A 171 -1.69 -10.23 11.20
C PHE A 171 -1.80 -9.94 12.69
N THR A 172 -0.66 -9.61 13.30
CA THR A 172 -0.59 -8.94 14.61
C THR A 172 -0.03 -7.54 14.41
N VAL A 173 -0.72 -6.53 14.93
CA VAL A 173 -0.35 -5.12 14.84
C VAL A 173 -0.12 -4.57 16.24
N GLU A 174 0.96 -3.83 16.43
CA GLU A 174 1.29 -3.05 17.61
C GLU A 174 1.39 -1.59 17.20
N VAL A 175 0.66 -0.71 17.89
CA VAL A 175 0.70 0.73 17.66
C VAL A 175 1.15 1.41 18.95
N ALA A 176 2.18 2.23 18.84
CA ALA A 176 2.65 3.10 19.91
C ALA A 176 2.31 4.56 19.58
N ALA A 177 2.17 5.37 20.64
CA ALA A 177 2.12 6.81 20.54
C ALA A 177 2.80 7.38 21.79
N SER A 178 3.52 8.49 21.64
CA SER A 178 4.37 9.04 22.70
C SER A 178 3.64 9.17 24.05
N GLY A 179 4.09 8.38 25.03
CA GLY A 179 3.58 8.46 26.40
C GLY A 179 2.24 7.78 26.61
N LEU A 180 1.71 7.03 25.63
CA LEU A 180 0.57 6.14 25.78
C LEU A 180 1.03 4.68 25.74
N GLN A 181 0.29 3.82 26.44
CA GLN A 181 0.49 2.39 26.39
C GLN A 181 0.28 1.88 24.96
N ILE A 182 1.16 0.97 24.52
CA ILE A 182 1.05 0.27 23.25
C ILE A 182 -0.31 -0.44 23.17
N ALA A 183 -0.95 -0.31 22.02
CA ALA A 183 -2.18 -1.00 21.69
C ALA A 183 -1.92 -2.09 20.65
N THR A 184 -2.55 -3.24 20.84
CA THR A 184 -2.42 -4.39 19.94
C THR A 184 -3.73 -4.69 19.24
N GLY A 185 -3.68 -5.12 17.99
CA GLY A 185 -4.84 -5.63 17.23
C GLY A 185 -4.45 -6.79 16.33
N THR A 186 -5.45 -7.54 15.87
CA THR A 186 -5.24 -8.68 14.96
C THR A 186 -6.22 -8.63 13.80
N GLY A 187 -5.78 -9.11 12.65
CA GLY A 187 -6.60 -9.31 11.46
C GLY A 187 -6.19 -10.58 10.73
N ILE A 188 -7.03 -11.05 9.82
CA ILE A 188 -6.78 -12.27 9.05
C ILE A 188 -7.01 -11.95 7.57
N LYS A 189 -6.10 -12.44 6.72
CA LYS A 189 -6.34 -12.61 5.30
C LYS A 189 -6.80 -14.05 5.06
N SER A 190 -7.95 -14.25 4.43
CA SER A 190 -8.48 -15.58 4.18
C SER A 190 -7.61 -16.35 3.16
N PRO A 191 -7.61 -17.70 3.19
CA PRO A 191 -7.09 -18.48 2.08
C PRO A 191 -7.75 -18.08 0.76
N GLY A 192 -6.95 -17.88 -0.27
CA GLY A 192 -7.43 -17.49 -1.59
C GLY A 192 -6.60 -18.13 -2.70
N GLY A 193 -7.24 -18.44 -3.83
CA GLY A 193 -6.49 -18.69 -5.06
C GLY A 193 -5.79 -17.39 -5.51
N ALA A 194 -4.76 -17.49 -6.34
CA ALA A 194 -4.07 -16.32 -6.89
C ALA A 194 -5.10 -15.27 -7.37
N GLU A 195 -4.99 -14.04 -6.87
CA GLU A 195 -5.77 -12.90 -7.34
C GLU A 195 -5.66 -12.85 -8.88
N GLN A 196 -6.78 -13.08 -9.56
CA GLN A 196 -6.83 -12.86 -10.99
C GLN A 196 -6.77 -11.35 -11.19
N ALA A 197 -5.67 -10.86 -11.78
CA ALA A 197 -5.64 -9.51 -12.31
C ALA A 197 -6.83 -9.33 -13.28
N ASP A 198 -7.54 -8.20 -13.18
CA ASP A 198 -8.60 -7.85 -14.12
C ASP A 198 -8.06 -7.46 -15.51
#